data_AF-A0A135S227-F1
#
_entry.id   AF-A0A135S227-F1
#
_cell.length_a   1.000
_cell.length_b   1.000
_cell.length_c   1.000
_cell.angle_alpha   90.00
_cell.angle_beta   90.00
_cell.angle_gamma   90.00
#
_symmetry.space_group_name_H-M   'P 1'
#
loop_
_entity.id
_entity.type
_entity.pdbx_description
1 polymer ?
#
loop_
_entity_poly.entity_id
_entity_poly.type
_entity_poly.pdbx_seq_one_letter_code
_entity_poly.pdbx_strand_id
1 'polypeptide(L)'
;MAPQPRMQIPGYYYDEEKGKYFKIEKGASAPQTAAWSADNVKRRKIQHREAEAVAARRERLKRHIVRSAALRAPLIGGVLDVELGVRREERARLRVDGAFGVEDVPAAAWARGLVDKGEVPFVPSFARQSFPNIPCFYVGGDDEKTGLGVAYATLDEETLIGSYIPTDDNDRISFSTDASSRPERRLSHRHEMIGCPQISSINYHPHSHRIIVTSREPSNTCDIYLFSPPKSAPNDDRPLWLLDRANNLRHISFNTGRREGVVNQTTPAPPSSSSLTCIIGTSYGLLKLTSDERIHWLGPPRPRPGPAEGDFFDQTFLPSNPNVLLAGGRNRDVRLIDLRVKWSEWDNIPVGATAHLRAVNPHQFLAAGPRSKMALFDLRHRKAKPNGTKPVVEFPRFRNEAHMHFGWDVDVDSGVVAAAHDDGRVGMYSLASGRRLRCPAVDTVKARTPVKSCQFQRMPGRRHASLFAGVGPNLKMFSVGALGVDDEC
;
A
#
# COMPACT_ATOMS: atom_id res chain seq x y z
N MET A 1 -26.82 -17.87 5.47
CA MET A 1 -27.55 -19.15 5.25
C MET A 1 -27.27 -19.59 3.82
N ALA A 2 -26.61 -20.73 3.60
CA ALA A 2 -26.51 -21.30 2.25
C ALA A 2 -27.93 -21.58 1.73
N PRO A 3 -28.27 -21.24 0.47
CA PRO A 3 -29.57 -21.59 -0.09
C PRO A 3 -29.72 -23.10 0.02
N GLN A 4 -30.79 -23.55 0.71
CA GLN A 4 -31.11 -24.98 0.75
C GLN A 4 -31.18 -25.51 -0.69
N PRO A 5 -30.60 -26.68 -0.98
CA PRO A 5 -30.68 -27.26 -2.31
C PRO A 5 -32.15 -27.44 -2.69
N ARG A 6 -32.60 -26.66 -3.67
CA ARG A 6 -34.01 -26.61 -4.08
C ARG A 6 -34.41 -28.00 -4.60
N MET A 7 -35.48 -28.55 -4.04
CA MET A 7 -35.98 -29.87 -4.44
C MET A 7 -36.43 -29.84 -5.91
N GLN A 8 -35.77 -30.63 -6.76
CA GLN A 8 -36.26 -30.84 -8.12
C GLN A 8 -37.50 -31.73 -8.06
N ILE A 9 -38.67 -31.14 -8.28
CA ILE A 9 -39.94 -31.88 -8.36
C ILE A 9 -40.13 -32.36 -9.81
N PRO A 10 -40.20 -33.69 -10.07
CA PRO A 10 -40.42 -34.20 -11.42
C PRO A 10 -41.70 -33.63 -12.05
N GLY A 11 -41.59 -33.08 -13.26
CA GLY A 11 -42.72 -32.49 -13.99
C GLY A 11 -43.03 -31.03 -13.65
N TYR A 12 -42.25 -30.38 -12.79
CA TYR A 12 -42.39 -28.96 -12.45
C TYR A 12 -41.11 -28.17 -12.71
N TYR A 13 -41.25 -26.95 -13.20
CA TYR A 13 -40.20 -25.94 -13.41
C TYR A 13 -40.30 -24.86 -12.34
N TYR A 14 -39.18 -24.52 -11.70
CA TYR A 14 -39.14 -23.43 -10.71
C TYR A 14 -38.75 -22.12 -11.40
N ASP A 15 -39.61 -21.10 -11.29
CA ASP A 15 -39.34 -19.76 -11.79
C ASP A 15 -38.76 -18.90 -10.66
N GLU A 16 -37.51 -18.45 -10.83
CA GLU A 16 -36.76 -17.73 -9.79
C GLU A 16 -37.31 -16.33 -9.54
N GLU A 17 -37.87 -15.68 -10.56
CA GLU A 17 -38.45 -14.33 -10.43
C GLU A 17 -39.78 -14.37 -9.66
N LYS A 18 -40.52 -15.48 -9.78
CA LYS A 18 -41.85 -15.64 -9.17
C LYS A 18 -41.85 -16.50 -7.91
N GLY A 19 -40.72 -17.12 -7.57
CA GLY A 19 -40.55 -17.96 -6.39
C GLY A 19 -41.48 -19.18 -6.33
N LYS A 20 -41.98 -19.67 -7.48
CA LYS A 20 -43.03 -20.70 -7.54
C LYS A 20 -42.70 -21.81 -8.54
N TYR A 21 -43.23 -23.01 -8.28
CA TYR A 21 -43.19 -24.15 -9.19
C TYR A 21 -44.36 -24.09 -10.17
N PHE A 22 -44.06 -24.19 -11.45
CA PHE A 22 -45.01 -24.27 -12.56
C PHE A 22 -44.98 -25.68 -13.15
N LYS A 23 -46.13 -26.24 -13.49
CA LYS A 23 -46.19 -27.54 -14.16
C LYS A 23 -45.61 -27.41 -15.57
N ILE A 24 -44.76 -28.35 -15.97
CA ILE A 24 -44.21 -28.38 -17.32
C ILE A 24 -45.28 -28.91 -18.27
N GLU A 25 -45.74 -28.06 -19.18
CA GLU A 25 -46.78 -28.40 -20.16
C GLU A 25 -46.18 -28.76 -21.53
N LYS A 26 -46.88 -29.62 -22.27
CA LYS A 26 -46.51 -29.97 -23.65
C LYS A 26 -46.76 -28.75 -24.55
N GLY A 27 -45.90 -28.54 -25.56
CA GLY A 27 -45.86 -27.32 -26.37
C GLY A 27 -47.16 -26.89 -27.07
N ALA A 28 -48.18 -27.77 -27.14
CA ALA A 28 -49.50 -27.43 -27.68
C ALA A 28 -50.44 -26.74 -26.66
N SER A 29 -50.18 -26.83 -25.35
CA SER A 29 -51.03 -26.25 -24.30
C SER A 29 -50.43 -25.01 -23.63
N ALA A 30 -49.15 -24.73 -23.87
CA ALA A 30 -48.45 -23.59 -23.29
C ALA A 30 -48.36 -22.41 -24.28
N PRO A 31 -48.45 -21.15 -23.83
CA PRO A 31 -48.16 -19.98 -24.67
C PRO A 31 -46.73 -20.05 -25.24
N GLN A 32 -46.51 -19.66 -26.50
CA GLN A 32 -45.22 -19.81 -27.19
C GLN A 32 -44.02 -19.14 -26.49
N THR A 33 -44.27 -18.14 -25.64
CA THR A 33 -43.23 -17.40 -24.89
C THR A 33 -43.06 -17.87 -23.44
N ALA A 34 -43.82 -18.87 -22.98
CA ALA A 34 -43.81 -19.30 -21.59
C ALA A 34 -42.48 -19.99 -21.19
N ALA A 35 -41.92 -19.58 -20.06
CA ALA A 35 -40.66 -20.13 -19.53
C ALA A 35 -40.77 -21.59 -19.08
N TRP A 36 -41.99 -22.07 -18.75
CA TRP A 36 -42.28 -23.43 -18.27
C TRP A 36 -42.68 -24.42 -19.37
N SER A 37 -42.56 -24.06 -20.65
CA SER A 37 -42.81 -24.99 -21.76
C SER A 37 -41.72 -26.07 -21.81
N ALA A 38 -42.08 -27.31 -22.16
CA ALA A 38 -41.15 -28.44 -22.21
C ALA A 38 -39.90 -28.17 -23.07
N ASP A 39 -40.03 -27.40 -24.15
CA ASP A 39 -38.92 -27.08 -25.07
C ASP A 39 -37.99 -26.00 -24.51
N ASN A 40 -38.52 -24.98 -23.83
CA ASN A 40 -37.72 -23.93 -23.20
C ASN A 40 -36.96 -24.44 -21.97
N VAL A 41 -37.59 -25.31 -21.16
CA VAL A 41 -36.94 -25.96 -20.01
C VAL A 41 -35.78 -26.85 -20.48
N LYS A 42 -35.95 -27.59 -21.58
CA LYS A 42 -34.87 -28.39 -22.19
C LYS A 42 -33.72 -27.51 -22.70
N ARG A 43 -34.01 -26.44 -23.43
CA ARG A 43 -32.97 -25.50 -23.91
C ARG A 43 -32.17 -24.88 -22.76
N ARG A 44 -32.85 -24.40 -21.71
CA ARG A 44 -32.18 -23.83 -20.53
C ARG A 44 -31.33 -24.87 -19.78
N LYS A 45 -31.81 -26.12 -19.67
CA LYS A 45 -31.03 -27.19 -19.05
C LYS A 45 -29.77 -27.53 -19.85
N ILE A 46 -29.83 -27.44 -21.18
CA ILE A 46 -28.66 -27.60 -22.05
C ILE A 46 -27.70 -26.43 -21.84
N GLN A 47 -28.18 -25.19 -21.90
CA GLN A 47 -27.36 -23.98 -21.69
C GLN A 47 -26.71 -23.95 -20.30
N HIS A 48 -27.42 -24.34 -19.24
CA HIS A 48 -26.87 -24.42 -17.88
C HIS A 48 -25.76 -25.47 -17.80
N ARG A 49 -25.96 -26.66 -18.40
CA ARG A 49 -24.94 -27.70 -18.45
C ARG A 49 -23.71 -27.27 -19.25
N GLU A 50 -23.91 -26.52 -20.34
CA GLU A 50 -22.82 -25.94 -21.12
C GLU A 50 -22.06 -24.89 -20.32
N ALA A 51 -22.75 -23.99 -19.62
CA ALA A 51 -22.13 -22.99 -18.75
C ALA A 51 -21.35 -23.63 -17.59
N GLU A 52 -21.92 -24.65 -16.93
CA GLU A 52 -21.25 -25.43 -15.89
C GLU A 52 -20.02 -26.17 -16.43
N ALA A 53 -20.11 -26.73 -17.64
CA ALA A 53 -18.98 -27.40 -18.29
C ALA A 53 -17.86 -26.41 -18.65
N VAL A 54 -18.20 -25.20 -19.12
CA VAL A 54 -17.24 -24.13 -19.39
C VAL A 54 -16.57 -23.66 -18.10
N ALA A 55 -17.35 -23.43 -17.03
CA ALA A 55 -16.83 -23.05 -15.72
C ALA A 55 -15.90 -24.13 -15.14
N ALA A 56 -16.30 -25.41 -15.20
CA ALA A 56 -15.48 -26.53 -14.75
C ALA A 56 -14.19 -26.68 -15.59
N ARG A 57 -14.27 -26.43 -16.90
CA ARG A 57 -13.09 -26.42 -17.79
C ARG A 57 -12.13 -25.29 -17.44
N ARG A 58 -12.64 -24.08 -17.19
CA ARG A 58 -11.83 -22.92 -16.72
C ARG A 58 -11.13 -23.24 -15.40
N GLU A 59 -11.83 -23.84 -14.45
CA GLU A 59 -11.28 -24.19 -13.14
C GLU A 59 -10.21 -25.29 -13.24
N ARG A 60 -10.38 -26.26 -14.14
CA ARG A 60 -9.34 -27.25 -14.45
C ARG A 60 -8.12 -26.61 -15.11
N LEU A 61 -8.31 -25.69 -16.06
CA LEU A 61 -7.22 -24.97 -16.72
C LEU A 61 -6.37 -24.19 -15.71
N LYS A 62 -6.99 -23.48 -14.76
CA LYS A 62 -6.27 -22.78 -13.67
C LYS A 62 -5.32 -23.69 -12.89
N ARG A 63 -5.72 -24.94 -12.64
CA ARG A 63 -4.90 -25.95 -11.92
C ARG A 63 -3.78 -26.54 -12.78
N HIS A 64 -3.91 -26.48 -14.11
CA HIS A 64 -2.91 -26.99 -15.07
C HIS A 64 -1.91 -25.94 -15.55
N ILE A 65 -2.02 -24.68 -15.11
CA ILE A 65 -0.99 -23.65 -15.34
C ILE A 65 0.20 -23.96 -14.43
N VAL A 66 1.06 -24.86 -14.88
CA VAL A 66 2.38 -25.09 -14.30
C VAL A 66 3.34 -24.06 -14.91
N ARG A 67 4.05 -23.30 -14.08
CA ARG A 67 5.09 -22.36 -14.55
C ARG A 67 6.08 -23.13 -15.42
N SER A 68 6.22 -22.73 -16.69
CA SER A 68 7.03 -23.47 -17.64
C SER A 68 8.52 -23.44 -17.24
N ALA A 69 9.20 -24.57 -17.37
CA ALA A 69 10.66 -24.66 -17.15
C ALA A 69 11.45 -23.76 -18.11
N ALA A 70 10.85 -23.38 -19.23
CA ALA A 70 11.38 -22.45 -20.22
C ALA A 70 11.64 -21.04 -19.65
N LEU A 71 10.93 -20.61 -18.60
CA LEU A 71 11.18 -19.35 -17.89
C LEU A 71 12.56 -19.31 -17.19
N ARG A 72 13.21 -20.47 -17.00
CA ARG A 72 14.56 -20.59 -16.43
C ARG A 72 15.65 -20.73 -17.50
N ALA A 73 15.28 -20.87 -18.78
CA ALA A 73 16.22 -21.09 -19.87
C ALA A 73 16.67 -19.74 -20.48
N PRO A 74 17.97 -19.42 -20.52
CA PRO A 74 18.47 -18.10 -20.96
C PRO A 74 18.07 -17.70 -22.39
N LEU A 75 17.88 -18.69 -23.27
CA LEU A 75 17.58 -18.46 -24.69
C LEU A 75 16.08 -18.32 -24.97
N ILE A 76 15.22 -18.94 -24.16
CA ILE A 76 13.76 -18.88 -24.33
C ILE A 76 13.16 -17.75 -23.47
N GLY A 77 13.73 -17.48 -22.29
CA GLY A 77 13.42 -16.29 -21.50
C GLY A 77 13.69 -14.98 -22.25
N GLY A 78 14.71 -14.96 -23.13
CA GLY A 78 15.02 -13.81 -23.98
C GLY A 78 13.99 -13.50 -25.07
N VAL A 79 13.04 -14.40 -25.35
CA VAL A 79 11.89 -14.14 -26.25
C VAL A 79 10.78 -13.40 -25.49
N LEU A 80 10.60 -13.71 -24.20
CA LEU A 80 9.69 -12.97 -23.31
C LEU A 80 10.20 -11.55 -23.03
N ASP A 81 11.50 -11.27 -23.14
CA ASP A 81 12.01 -9.88 -23.10
C ASP A 81 11.42 -9.01 -24.22
N VAL A 82 11.14 -9.59 -25.38
CA VAL A 82 10.54 -8.87 -26.53
C VAL A 82 9.06 -8.58 -26.27
N GLU A 83 8.32 -9.54 -25.69
CA GLU A 83 6.91 -9.36 -25.27
C GLU A 83 6.79 -8.42 -24.06
N LEU A 84 7.78 -8.46 -23.17
CA LEU A 84 8.06 -7.46 -22.15
C LEU A 84 8.76 -6.22 -22.74
N GLY A 85 8.54 -5.92 -24.03
CA GLY A 85 8.77 -4.61 -24.67
C GLY A 85 10.22 -4.14 -24.75
N VAL A 86 11.21 -5.03 -24.68
CA VAL A 86 12.59 -4.70 -25.07
C VAL A 86 12.64 -4.64 -26.60
N ARG A 87 12.36 -3.45 -27.17
CA ARG A 87 12.46 -3.25 -28.62
C ARG A 87 13.89 -3.46 -29.09
N ARG A 88 14.06 -4.01 -30.29
CA ARG A 88 15.37 -4.27 -30.94
C ARG A 88 16.24 -3.00 -31.03
N GLU A 89 15.61 -1.83 -31.13
CA GLU A 89 16.25 -0.50 -31.13
C GLU A 89 16.74 -0.06 -29.73
N GLU A 90 16.03 -0.43 -28.66
CA GLU A 90 16.52 -0.21 -27.28
C GLU A 90 17.72 -1.11 -27.00
N ARG A 91 17.78 -2.32 -27.57
CA ARG A 91 18.94 -3.23 -27.44
C ARG A 91 20.25 -2.60 -27.94
N ALA A 92 20.18 -1.72 -28.95
CA ALA A 92 21.31 -0.98 -29.48
C ALA A 92 21.73 0.20 -28.56
N ARG A 93 20.78 0.86 -27.90
CA ARG A 93 21.05 1.88 -26.86
C ARG A 93 21.46 1.28 -25.51
N LEU A 94 21.03 0.05 -25.22
CA LEU A 94 21.27 -0.74 -24.01
C LEU A 94 22.71 -1.28 -23.89
N ARG A 95 23.53 -1.18 -24.94
CA ARG A 95 24.97 -1.48 -24.87
C ARG A 95 25.78 -0.38 -24.17
N VAL A 96 25.19 0.80 -23.95
CA VAL A 96 25.87 1.96 -23.37
C VAL A 96 25.51 2.18 -21.89
N ASP A 97 24.37 1.64 -21.40
CA ASP A 97 23.74 2.12 -20.16
C ASP A 97 23.17 1.01 -19.25
N GLY A 98 23.95 -0.06 -19.03
CA GLY A 98 23.61 -1.14 -18.10
C GLY A 98 22.52 -2.10 -18.62
N ALA A 99 22.89 -3.34 -18.88
CA ALA A 99 22.02 -4.36 -19.47
C ALA A 99 20.71 -4.55 -18.66
N PHE A 100 19.59 -4.78 -19.36
CA PHE A 100 18.37 -5.32 -18.73
C PHE A 100 18.69 -6.74 -18.27
N GLY A 101 18.79 -6.93 -16.96
CA GLY A 101 19.11 -8.22 -16.37
C GLY A 101 17.87 -9.08 -16.24
N VAL A 102 18.04 -10.40 -16.29
CA VAL A 102 16.97 -11.38 -15.97
C VAL A 102 16.34 -11.09 -14.60
N GLU A 103 17.10 -10.45 -13.69
CA GLU A 103 16.65 -10.04 -12.36
C GLU A 103 15.58 -8.94 -12.37
N ASP A 104 15.49 -8.11 -13.42
CA ASP A 104 14.46 -7.07 -13.54
C ASP A 104 13.11 -7.59 -14.02
N VAL A 105 13.07 -8.81 -14.58
CA VAL A 105 11.89 -9.39 -15.23
C VAL A 105 10.66 -9.45 -14.29
N PRO A 106 10.77 -9.93 -13.03
CA PRO A 106 9.62 -9.99 -12.12
C PRO A 106 9.06 -8.60 -11.80
N ALA A 107 9.94 -7.64 -11.49
CA ALA A 107 9.58 -6.27 -11.19
C ALA A 107 8.94 -5.57 -12.39
N ALA A 108 9.49 -5.77 -13.59
CA ALA A 108 8.95 -5.23 -14.84
C ALA A 108 7.59 -5.85 -15.21
N ALA A 109 7.43 -7.16 -15.04
CA ALA A 109 6.16 -7.85 -15.28
C ALA A 109 5.08 -7.36 -14.30
N TRP A 110 5.43 -7.23 -13.02
CA TRP A 110 4.54 -6.66 -12.01
C TRP A 110 4.12 -5.23 -12.35
N ALA A 111 5.09 -4.35 -12.70
CA ALA A 111 4.82 -2.96 -13.03
C ALA A 111 3.98 -2.79 -14.31
N ARG A 112 4.13 -3.68 -15.29
CA ARG A 112 3.30 -3.69 -16.51
C ARG A 112 1.90 -4.24 -16.29
N GLY A 113 1.77 -5.19 -15.37
CA GLY A 113 0.48 -5.75 -14.99
C GLY A 113 -0.36 -4.78 -14.14
N LEU A 114 0.22 -3.70 -13.62
CA LEU A 114 -0.51 -2.68 -12.89
C LEU A 114 -1.55 -1.98 -13.76
N VAL A 115 -2.75 -1.94 -13.22
CA VAL A 115 -3.93 -1.31 -13.79
C VAL A 115 -4.54 -0.33 -12.78
N ASP A 116 -5.10 0.77 -13.28
CA ASP A 116 -5.92 1.69 -12.47
C ASP A 116 -7.20 0.96 -12.05
N LYS A 117 -7.32 0.69 -10.75
CA LYS A 117 -8.45 0.01 -10.13
C LYS A 117 -9.47 0.98 -9.55
N GLY A 118 -9.34 2.28 -9.84
CA GLY A 118 -10.25 3.32 -9.35
C GLY A 118 -9.70 4.09 -8.16
N GLU A 119 -10.59 4.84 -7.52
CA GLU A 119 -10.21 5.81 -6.48
C GLU A 119 -11.24 5.87 -5.36
N VAL A 120 -10.77 6.16 -4.15
CA VAL A 120 -11.61 6.60 -3.02
C VAL A 120 -11.58 8.12 -2.99
N PRO A 121 -12.67 8.81 -3.36
CA PRO A 121 -12.73 10.26 -3.28
C PRO A 121 -13.05 10.68 -1.85
N PHE A 122 -12.30 11.64 -1.28
CA PHE A 122 -12.63 12.21 0.05
C PHE A 122 -13.37 13.55 -0.03
N VAL A 123 -13.52 14.11 -1.23
CA VAL A 123 -14.32 15.31 -1.48
C VAL A 123 -15.29 15.11 -2.65
N PRO A 124 -16.41 15.84 -2.68
CA PRO A 124 -17.32 15.84 -3.82
C PRO A 124 -16.62 16.21 -5.14
N SER A 125 -17.13 15.66 -6.25
CA SER A 125 -16.52 15.82 -7.58
C SER A 125 -16.29 17.27 -8.00
N PHE A 126 -17.21 18.18 -7.67
CA PHE A 126 -17.12 19.60 -8.00
C PHE A 126 -15.99 20.34 -7.27
N ALA A 127 -15.54 19.84 -6.12
CA ALA A 127 -14.51 20.49 -5.31
C ALA A 127 -13.10 19.97 -5.60
N ARG A 128 -12.95 18.88 -6.37
CA ARG A 128 -11.68 18.15 -6.53
C ARG A 128 -10.51 18.99 -7.04
N GLN A 129 -10.76 20.01 -7.85
CA GLN A 129 -9.71 20.82 -8.45
C GLN A 129 -9.11 21.88 -7.52
N SER A 130 -9.73 22.16 -6.37
CA SER A 130 -9.21 23.15 -5.41
C SER A 130 -8.37 22.54 -4.29
N PHE A 131 -8.42 21.23 -4.09
CA PHE A 131 -7.70 20.57 -3.01
C PHE A 131 -6.27 20.19 -3.39
N PRO A 132 -5.30 20.35 -2.47
CA PRO A 132 -3.95 19.82 -2.63
C PRO A 132 -3.94 18.28 -2.62
N ASN A 133 -2.79 17.69 -2.96
CA ASN A 133 -2.56 16.25 -2.81
C ASN A 133 -2.67 15.82 -1.33
N ILE A 134 -3.24 14.63 -1.09
CA ILE A 134 -3.34 14.03 0.25
C ILE A 134 -1.94 14.00 0.91
N PRO A 135 -1.72 14.72 2.01
CA PRO A 135 -0.41 14.83 2.67
C PRO A 135 0.06 13.52 3.28
N CYS A 136 -0.81 12.80 3.99
CA CYS A 136 -0.52 11.46 4.50
C CYS A 136 -1.82 10.65 4.62
N PHE A 137 -1.67 9.32 4.52
CA PHE A 137 -2.76 8.37 4.70
C PHE A 137 -2.20 7.04 5.20
N TYR A 138 -3.10 6.18 5.66
CA TYR A 138 -2.85 4.78 5.96
C TYR A 138 -3.92 3.93 5.29
N VAL A 139 -3.51 2.89 4.58
CA VAL A 139 -4.39 1.83 4.06
C VAL A 139 -4.14 0.54 4.80
N GLY A 140 -5.21 -0.11 5.24
CA GLY A 140 -5.21 -1.44 5.84
C GLY A 140 -6.01 -2.43 4.99
N GLY A 141 -5.53 -3.66 4.89
CA GLY A 141 -6.15 -4.74 4.12
C GLY A 141 -6.34 -6.04 4.91
N ASP A 142 -6.54 -5.94 6.23
CA ASP A 142 -6.58 -7.08 7.15
C ASP A 142 -7.96 -7.77 7.22
N ASP A 143 -9.01 -7.19 6.63
CA ASP A 143 -10.38 -7.73 6.71
C ASP A 143 -10.64 -8.83 5.68
N GLU A 144 -10.11 -10.02 5.95
CA GLU A 144 -10.41 -11.23 5.16
C GLU A 144 -11.87 -11.68 5.27
N LYS A 145 -12.59 -11.20 6.29
CA LYS A 145 -13.94 -11.63 6.60
C LYS A 145 -14.96 -11.02 5.65
N THR A 146 -14.87 -9.71 5.40
CA THR A 146 -15.80 -9.02 4.47
C THR A 146 -15.16 -8.66 3.12
N GLY A 147 -13.83 -8.78 3.02
CA GLY A 147 -13.07 -8.41 1.83
C GLY A 147 -12.89 -6.91 1.64
N LEU A 148 -13.21 -6.10 2.65
CA LEU A 148 -13.12 -4.64 2.59
C LEU A 148 -11.73 -4.14 2.99
N GLY A 149 -11.18 -3.18 2.26
CA GLY A 149 -10.06 -2.39 2.78
C GLY A 149 -10.54 -1.27 3.70
N VAL A 150 -9.60 -0.66 4.41
CA VAL A 150 -9.81 0.57 5.18
C VAL A 150 -8.77 1.59 4.77
N ALA A 151 -9.18 2.84 4.61
CA ALA A 151 -8.29 4.00 4.47
C ALA A 151 -8.56 5.01 5.58
N TYR A 152 -7.50 5.52 6.19
CA TYR A 152 -7.50 6.75 6.98
C TYR A 152 -6.66 7.79 6.26
N ALA A 153 -7.20 8.98 6.02
CA ALA A 153 -6.49 10.06 5.35
C ALA A 153 -6.80 11.41 6.01
N THR A 154 -5.93 12.38 5.78
CA THR A 154 -6.18 13.78 6.10
C THR A 154 -6.09 14.62 4.83
N LEU A 155 -6.95 15.64 4.70
CA LEU A 155 -6.97 16.53 3.53
C LEU A 155 -6.48 17.94 3.85
N ASP A 156 -6.80 18.40 5.05
CA ASP A 156 -6.51 19.71 5.61
C ASP A 156 -5.32 19.69 6.59
N GLU A 157 -4.72 18.52 6.80
CA GLU A 157 -3.71 18.29 7.84
C GLU A 157 -4.26 18.49 9.27
N GLU A 158 -5.58 18.52 9.48
CA GLU A 158 -6.18 18.73 10.81
C GLU A 158 -7.16 17.62 11.20
N THR A 159 -7.97 17.18 10.23
CA THR A 159 -9.01 16.18 10.43
C THR A 159 -8.61 14.83 9.89
N LEU A 160 -8.94 13.78 10.66
CA LEU A 160 -8.78 12.39 10.24
C LEU A 160 -10.09 11.84 9.69
N ILE A 161 -10.07 11.45 8.41
CA ILE A 161 -11.21 10.91 7.70
C ILE A 161 -10.95 9.44 7.37
N GLY A 162 -11.84 8.57 7.84
CA GLY A 162 -11.88 7.15 7.52
C GLY A 162 -12.84 6.85 6.35
N SER A 163 -12.49 5.86 5.53
CA SER A 163 -13.40 5.29 4.55
C SER A 163 -13.10 3.80 4.33
N TYR A 164 -14.12 3.02 4.02
CA TYR A 164 -13.94 1.64 3.57
C TYR A 164 -13.60 1.62 2.08
N ILE A 165 -12.86 0.61 1.66
CA ILE A 165 -12.47 0.38 0.27
C ILE A 165 -13.17 -0.89 -0.21
N PRO A 166 -14.42 -0.78 -0.70
CA PRO A 166 -15.10 -1.90 -1.33
C PRO A 166 -14.51 -2.22 -2.69
N THR A 167 -14.30 -3.50 -2.95
CA THR A 167 -13.84 -3.99 -4.25
C THR A 167 -14.91 -4.88 -4.89
N ASP A 168 -15.00 -4.83 -6.21
CA ASP A 168 -15.80 -5.74 -7.03
C ASP A 168 -15.01 -7.01 -7.40
N ASP A 169 -15.65 -7.90 -8.16
CA ASP A 169 -15.04 -9.17 -8.59
C ASP A 169 -13.80 -8.98 -9.49
N ASN A 170 -13.67 -7.81 -10.11
CA ASN A 170 -12.52 -7.41 -10.94
C ASN A 170 -11.49 -6.60 -10.14
N ASP A 171 -11.57 -6.63 -8.82
CA ASP A 171 -10.64 -5.94 -7.92
C ASP A 171 -10.66 -4.41 -8.07
N ARG A 172 -11.69 -3.84 -8.71
CA ARG A 172 -11.89 -2.40 -8.83
C ARG A 172 -12.61 -1.85 -7.63
N ILE A 173 -12.22 -0.65 -7.21
CA ILE A 173 -12.92 0.13 -6.19
C ILE A 173 -14.29 0.49 -6.77
N SER A 174 -15.33 -0.03 -6.13
CA SER A 174 -16.71 0.17 -6.57
C SER A 174 -17.61 0.41 -5.38
N PHE A 175 -18.17 1.63 -5.32
CA PHE A 175 -19.14 2.00 -4.31
C PHE A 175 -20.55 1.71 -4.82
N SER A 176 -21.30 0.94 -4.04
CA SER A 176 -22.69 0.66 -4.35
C SER A 176 -23.54 1.92 -4.17
N THR A 177 -24.41 2.18 -5.14
CA THR A 177 -25.45 3.21 -5.08
C THR A 177 -26.79 2.68 -4.58
N ASP A 178 -26.94 1.37 -4.49
CA ASP A 178 -28.18 0.74 -4.04
C ASP A 178 -28.40 0.98 -2.53
N ALA A 179 -29.57 1.48 -2.16
CA ALA A 179 -29.96 1.69 -0.78
C ALA A 179 -30.03 0.36 0.00
N SER A 180 -30.30 -0.76 -0.68
CA SER A 180 -30.33 -2.11 -0.09
C SER A 180 -28.94 -2.67 0.23
N SER A 181 -27.90 -2.11 -0.39
CA SER A 181 -26.53 -2.54 -0.16
C SER A 181 -26.03 -2.17 1.23
N ARG A 182 -25.10 -2.98 1.75
CA ARG A 182 -24.49 -2.76 3.06
C ARG A 182 -23.88 -1.35 3.15
N PRO A 183 -24.09 -0.59 4.23
CA PRO A 183 -23.59 0.79 4.37
C PRO A 183 -22.10 0.96 4.12
N GLU A 184 -21.30 -0.06 4.42
CA GLU A 184 -19.84 -0.10 4.28
C GLU A 184 -19.38 -0.24 2.83
N ARG A 185 -20.27 -0.68 1.93
CA ARG A 185 -20.03 -0.70 0.48
C ARG A 185 -20.46 0.59 -0.22
N ARG A 186 -21.08 1.53 0.51
CA ARG A 186 -21.47 2.85 -0.02
C ARG A 186 -20.38 3.86 0.29
N LEU A 187 -20.26 4.88 -0.57
CA LEU A 187 -19.35 5.97 -0.30
C LEU A 187 -19.83 6.73 0.95
N SER A 188 -19.06 6.63 2.02
CA SER A 188 -19.33 7.28 3.29
C SER A 188 -18.01 7.65 3.95
N HIS A 189 -17.89 8.93 4.32
CA HIS A 189 -16.77 9.46 5.08
C HIS A 189 -17.09 9.35 6.56
N ARG A 190 -16.14 8.84 7.33
CA ARG A 190 -16.25 8.63 8.77
C ARG A 190 -15.25 9.52 9.47
N HIS A 191 -15.71 10.38 10.37
CA HIS A 191 -14.84 11.32 11.05
C HIS A 191 -14.55 10.78 12.45
N GLU A 192 -13.32 10.35 12.72
CA GLU A 192 -12.97 9.78 14.05
C GLU A 192 -12.92 10.85 15.17
N MET A 193 -13.35 12.09 14.89
CA MET A 193 -13.34 13.25 15.80
C MET A 193 -11.98 13.52 16.47
N ILE A 194 -10.89 13.19 15.78
CA ILE A 194 -9.52 13.48 16.22
C ILE A 194 -9.09 14.81 15.60
N GLY A 195 -8.98 15.84 16.42
CA GLY A 195 -8.35 17.11 16.05
C GLY A 195 -6.86 17.05 16.35
N CYS A 196 -6.05 16.75 15.34
CA CYS A 196 -4.60 16.77 15.44
C CYS A 196 -4.09 17.85 14.49
N PRO A 197 -3.49 18.94 14.98
CA PRO A 197 -3.02 20.01 14.11
C PRO A 197 -1.82 19.53 13.28
N GLN A 198 -1.77 19.90 12.01
CA GLN A 198 -0.73 19.53 11.04
C GLN A 198 -0.31 18.04 11.09
N ILE A 199 -1.23 17.12 10.82
CA ILE A 199 -0.98 15.67 10.81
C ILE A 199 0.20 15.33 9.90
N SER A 200 1.21 14.69 10.49
CA SER A 200 2.48 14.41 9.84
C SER A 200 2.63 12.96 9.40
N SER A 201 2.10 12.02 10.18
CA SER A 201 2.09 10.59 9.86
C SER A 201 0.89 9.88 10.47
N ILE A 202 0.40 8.85 9.79
CA ILE A 202 -0.67 7.95 10.24
C ILE A 202 -0.13 6.54 10.07
N ASN A 203 0.05 5.81 11.16
CA ASN A 203 0.60 4.46 11.14
C ASN A 203 -0.22 3.51 12.01
N TYR A 204 -0.27 2.24 11.64
CA TYR A 204 -0.91 1.20 12.44
C TYR A 204 0.13 0.30 13.10
N HIS A 205 -0.05 0.05 14.40
CA HIS A 205 0.73 -0.96 15.13
C HIS A 205 -0.13 -2.21 15.33
N PRO A 206 0.13 -3.31 14.58
CA PRO A 206 -0.72 -4.49 14.58
C PRO A 206 -0.84 -5.19 15.94
N HIS A 207 0.25 -5.25 16.70
CA HIS A 207 0.32 -6.00 17.95
C HIS A 207 -0.55 -5.38 19.06
N SER A 208 -0.47 -4.06 19.26
CA SER A 208 -1.34 -3.37 20.23
C SER A 208 -2.69 -2.94 19.64
N HIS A 209 -2.90 -3.16 18.34
CA HIS A 209 -4.07 -2.71 17.60
C HIS A 209 -4.36 -1.21 17.82
N ARG A 210 -3.36 -0.37 17.52
CA ARG A 210 -3.46 1.08 17.67
C ARG A 210 -3.07 1.80 16.39
N ILE A 211 -3.87 2.78 16.02
CA ILE A 211 -3.50 3.81 15.06
C ILE A 211 -2.75 4.89 15.82
N ILE A 212 -1.61 5.30 15.26
CA ILE A 212 -0.69 6.30 15.77
C ILE A 212 -0.75 7.47 14.80
N VAL A 213 -1.17 8.63 15.30
CA VAL A 213 -1.26 9.89 14.55
C VAL A 213 -0.33 10.90 15.21
N THR A 214 0.48 11.58 14.40
CA THR A 214 1.47 12.54 14.90
C THR A 214 1.30 13.92 14.30
N SER A 215 1.73 14.95 15.03
CA SER A 215 1.65 16.35 14.61
C SER A 215 3.01 16.91 14.22
N ARG A 216 3.04 17.72 13.15
CA ARG A 216 4.18 18.58 12.77
C ARG A 216 3.97 20.04 13.18
N GLU A 217 2.93 20.36 13.95
CA GLU A 217 2.73 21.74 14.39
C GLU A 217 3.90 22.17 15.29
N PRO A 218 4.61 23.26 14.98
CA PRO A 218 5.69 23.75 15.83
C PRO A 218 5.14 24.23 17.18
N SER A 219 5.41 23.46 18.23
CA SER A 219 4.94 23.77 19.59
C SER A 219 6.03 23.55 20.62
N ASN A 220 5.83 24.06 21.83
CA ASN A 220 6.70 23.78 22.98
C ASN A 220 6.57 22.32 23.46
N THR A 221 5.47 21.67 23.10
CA THR A 221 5.21 20.26 23.32
C THR A 221 5.01 19.57 21.99
N CYS A 222 5.43 18.32 21.90
CA CYS A 222 5.12 17.46 20.77
C CYS A 222 3.97 16.53 21.16
N ASP A 223 3.03 16.36 20.24
CA ASP A 223 1.79 15.64 20.48
C ASP A 223 1.70 14.38 19.62
N ILE A 224 1.27 13.29 20.27
CA ILE A 224 0.97 12.00 19.63
C ILE A 224 -0.42 11.57 20.08
N TYR A 225 -1.24 11.17 19.11
CA TYR A 225 -2.59 10.67 19.33
C TYR A 225 -2.62 9.17 19.02
N LEU A 226 -3.12 8.39 19.96
CA LEU A 226 -3.30 6.96 19.82
C LEU A 226 -4.78 6.64 19.92
N PHE A 227 -5.32 5.84 19.01
CA PHE A 227 -6.67 5.33 19.14
C PHE A 227 -6.78 3.92 18.57
N SER A 228 -7.83 3.21 18.94
CA SER A 228 -8.10 1.87 18.43
C SER A 228 -9.49 1.83 17.78
N PRO A 229 -9.59 1.56 16.47
CA PRO A 229 -10.89 1.31 15.87
C PRO A 229 -11.48 0.01 16.46
N PRO A 230 -12.73 -0.03 16.93
CA PRO A 230 -13.29 -1.25 17.49
C PRO A 230 -13.32 -2.40 16.48
N LYS A 231 -12.97 -3.61 16.93
CA LYS A 231 -13.08 -4.81 16.10
C LYS A 231 -14.48 -5.41 16.20
N SER A 232 -15.06 -5.81 15.06
CA SER A 232 -16.28 -6.62 15.08
C SER A 232 -15.98 -8.06 15.52
N ALA A 233 -17.00 -8.78 15.99
CA ALA A 233 -16.85 -10.18 16.37
C ALA A 233 -16.57 -11.05 15.12
N PRO A 234 -15.84 -12.18 15.27
CA PRO A 234 -15.51 -13.05 14.13
C PRO A 234 -16.74 -13.56 13.37
N ASN A 235 -17.84 -13.84 14.07
CA ASN A 235 -19.07 -14.39 13.49
C ASN A 235 -20.10 -13.31 13.09
N ASP A 236 -19.75 -12.03 13.25
CA ASP A 236 -20.62 -10.91 12.85
C ASP A 236 -20.64 -10.79 11.31
N ASP A 237 -21.56 -10.06 10.72
CA ASP A 237 -21.53 -9.73 9.28
C ASP A 237 -20.79 -8.41 8.98
N ARG A 238 -20.50 -7.62 10.00
CA ARG A 238 -19.81 -6.32 9.91
C ARG A 238 -18.32 -6.44 9.56
N PRO A 239 -17.71 -5.39 8.97
CA PRO A 239 -16.27 -5.36 8.68
C PRO A 239 -15.43 -5.54 9.94
N LEU A 240 -14.17 -5.93 9.74
CA LEU A 240 -13.23 -6.17 10.82
C LEU A 240 -13.06 -4.93 11.70
N TRP A 241 -12.85 -3.76 11.10
CA TRP A 241 -12.75 -2.48 11.83
C TRP A 241 -14.05 -1.70 11.68
N LEU A 242 -14.55 -1.18 12.79
CA LEU A 242 -15.73 -0.32 12.82
C LEU A 242 -15.27 1.14 12.87
N LEU A 243 -15.23 1.78 11.71
CA LEU A 243 -14.91 3.21 11.59
C LEU A 243 -15.98 4.09 12.27
N ASP A 244 -15.61 5.33 12.63
CA ASP A 244 -16.48 6.33 13.30
C ASP A 244 -16.81 6.00 14.77
N ARG A 245 -16.06 5.05 15.33
CA ARG A 245 -16.27 4.54 16.69
C ARG A 245 -14.96 4.40 17.42
N ALA A 246 -13.93 5.15 17.03
CA ALA A 246 -12.65 5.14 17.71
C ALA A 246 -12.84 5.21 19.22
N ASN A 247 -12.38 4.16 19.89
CA ASN A 247 -12.38 4.08 21.34
C ASN A 247 -10.96 4.30 21.85
N ASN A 248 -10.84 4.64 23.13
CA ASN A 248 -9.56 4.77 23.82
C ASN A 248 -8.62 5.79 23.17
N LEU A 249 -9.15 6.95 22.74
CA LEU A 249 -8.31 8.05 22.31
C LEU A 249 -7.39 8.47 23.47
N ARG A 250 -6.08 8.35 23.26
CA ARG A 250 -5.04 8.81 24.17
C ARG A 250 -4.25 9.89 23.47
N HIS A 251 -4.19 11.04 24.10
CA HIS A 251 -3.31 12.14 23.70
C HIS A 251 -2.10 12.13 24.65
N ILE A 252 -0.92 11.94 24.07
CA ILE A 252 0.35 11.96 24.78
C ILE A 252 1.10 13.20 24.33
N SER A 253 1.24 14.15 25.25
CA SER A 253 2.03 15.36 25.05
C SER A 253 3.35 15.23 25.82
N PHE A 254 4.46 15.56 25.16
CA PHE A 254 5.78 15.49 25.77
C PHE A 254 6.65 16.67 25.35
N ASN A 255 7.52 17.10 26.25
CA ASN A 255 8.44 18.20 26.00
C ASN A 255 9.78 17.65 25.49
N THR A 256 10.25 18.18 24.36
CA THR A 256 11.55 17.82 23.78
C THR A 256 12.74 18.57 24.43
N GLY A 257 12.47 19.44 25.39
CA GLY A 257 13.43 20.32 26.04
C GLY A 257 13.79 21.55 25.20
N ARG A 258 13.17 21.74 24.04
CA ARG A 258 13.34 22.88 23.13
C ARG A 258 11.98 23.40 22.68
N ARG A 259 11.91 24.70 22.39
CA ARG A 259 10.74 25.33 21.78
C ARG A 259 10.60 24.87 20.33
N GLU A 260 9.40 24.89 19.77
CA GLU A 260 9.14 24.56 18.35
C GLU A 260 9.58 23.13 17.94
N GLY A 261 9.27 22.15 18.79
CA GLY A 261 9.46 20.74 18.46
C GLY A 261 8.37 20.24 17.54
N VAL A 262 8.76 19.42 16.56
CA VAL A 262 7.82 18.77 15.63
C VAL A 262 8.08 17.27 15.55
N VAL A 263 7.04 16.49 15.28
CA VAL A 263 7.14 15.06 14.99
C VAL A 263 6.96 14.85 13.50
N ASN A 264 7.97 14.30 12.83
CA ASN A 264 7.92 14.14 11.37
C ASN A 264 7.24 12.84 10.94
N GLN A 265 7.61 11.74 11.61
CA GLN A 265 7.21 10.38 11.24
C GLN A 265 7.32 9.47 12.47
N THR A 266 6.48 8.44 12.49
CA THR A 266 6.61 7.31 13.42
C THR A 266 6.84 6.02 12.67
N THR A 267 7.56 5.10 13.31
CA THR A 267 7.75 3.74 12.78
C THR A 267 7.25 2.74 13.83
N PRO A 268 6.13 2.04 13.57
CA PRO A 268 5.64 0.99 14.44
C PRO A 268 6.69 -0.09 14.68
N ALA A 269 6.75 -0.61 15.91
CA ALA A 269 7.67 -1.68 16.23
C ALA A 269 7.27 -2.98 15.50
N PRO A 270 8.23 -3.85 15.15
CA PRO A 270 7.92 -5.17 14.61
C PRO A 270 7.14 -6.00 15.63
N PRO A 271 6.27 -6.95 15.20
CA PRO A 271 5.49 -7.79 16.11
C PRO A 271 6.31 -8.59 17.12
N SER A 272 7.58 -8.85 16.82
CA SER A 272 8.51 -9.54 17.73
C SER A 272 8.95 -8.70 18.94
N SER A 273 8.70 -7.38 18.93
CA SER A 273 9.05 -6.47 20.03
C SER A 273 7.88 -6.36 21.00
N SER A 274 8.00 -6.95 22.19
CA SER A 274 6.92 -6.92 23.19
C SER A 274 6.85 -5.61 23.98
N SER A 275 7.96 -4.90 24.17
CA SER A 275 8.06 -3.72 25.05
C SER A 275 7.99 -2.37 24.33
N LEU A 276 7.95 -2.38 23.00
CA LEU A 276 8.04 -1.18 22.17
C LEU A 276 6.79 -1.03 21.31
N THR A 277 6.21 0.16 21.28
CA THR A 277 5.08 0.50 20.41
C THR A 277 5.56 1.11 19.10
N CYS A 278 6.39 2.16 19.18
CA CYS A 278 6.96 2.80 17.99
C CYS A 278 8.24 3.59 18.31
N ILE A 279 8.97 3.91 17.25
CA ILE A 279 10.02 4.95 17.24
C ILE A 279 9.43 6.24 16.69
N ILE A 280 9.85 7.37 17.27
CA ILE A 280 9.37 8.69 16.94
C ILE A 280 10.56 9.51 16.43
N GLY A 281 10.46 9.98 15.17
CA GLY A 281 11.39 10.94 14.58
C GLY A 281 10.93 12.37 14.81
N THR A 282 11.80 13.18 15.44
CA THR A 282 11.52 14.60 15.72
C THR A 282 12.57 15.51 15.08
N SER A 283 12.31 16.82 15.13
CA SER A 283 13.29 17.84 14.74
C SER A 283 14.55 17.89 15.62
N TYR A 284 14.51 17.25 16.79
CA TYR A 284 15.58 17.33 17.79
C TYR A 284 16.29 16.00 18.07
N GLY A 285 15.71 14.88 17.64
CA GLY A 285 16.27 13.57 17.90
C GLY A 285 15.26 12.44 17.76
N LEU A 286 15.64 11.29 18.28
CA LEU A 286 14.83 10.07 18.26
C LEU A 286 14.33 9.74 19.66
N LEU A 287 13.05 9.40 19.73
CA LEU A 287 12.41 8.91 20.95
C LEU A 287 11.82 7.53 20.68
N LYS A 288 11.55 6.79 21.76
CA LYS A 288 10.79 5.55 21.74
C LYS A 288 9.53 5.69 22.59
N LEU A 289 8.43 5.13 22.10
CA LEU A 289 7.20 4.93 22.87
C LEU A 289 7.14 3.46 23.29
N THR A 290 7.13 3.20 24.60
CA THR A 290 7.02 1.83 25.13
C THR A 290 5.57 1.32 25.07
N SER A 291 5.37 0.03 25.32
CA SER A 291 4.05 -0.57 25.51
C SER A 291 3.25 0.10 26.63
N ASP A 292 3.94 0.60 27.65
CA ASP A 292 3.37 1.27 28.82
C ASP A 292 3.06 2.76 28.57
N GLU A 293 3.05 3.17 27.30
CA GLU A 293 2.77 4.54 26.86
C GLU A 293 3.78 5.59 27.38
N ARG A 294 4.98 5.16 27.78
CA ARG A 294 6.04 6.05 28.23
C ARG A 294 6.97 6.42 27.09
N ILE A 295 7.32 7.70 27.04
CA ILE A 295 8.24 8.24 26.05
C ILE A 295 9.62 8.38 26.66
N HIS A 296 10.62 7.82 25.98
CA HIS A 296 12.01 7.88 26.38
C HIS A 296 12.90 8.33 25.22
N TRP A 297 13.91 9.12 25.51
CA TRP A 297 14.98 9.43 24.55
C TRP A 297 15.78 8.18 24.22
N LEU A 298 16.03 7.97 22.93
CA LEU A 298 17.01 6.98 22.48
C LEU A 298 18.43 7.55 22.52
N GLY A 299 18.57 8.81 22.10
CA GLY A 299 19.83 9.55 22.11
C GLY A 299 20.16 10.14 23.48
N PRO A 300 21.15 11.03 23.57
CA PRO A 300 21.48 11.69 24.83
C PRO A 300 20.27 12.45 25.37
N PRO A 301 19.90 12.23 26.65
CA PRO A 301 18.81 12.94 27.29
C PRO A 301 19.25 14.38 27.51
N ARG A 302 18.53 15.30 26.86
CA ARG A 302 18.73 16.75 26.80
C ARG A 302 19.66 17.20 25.66
N PRO A 303 19.17 18.06 24.76
CA PRO A 303 20.03 18.73 23.82
C PRO A 303 21.03 19.61 24.58
N ARG A 304 22.32 19.44 24.32
CA ARG A 304 23.34 20.41 24.74
C ARG A 304 23.00 21.79 24.16
N PRO A 305 23.46 22.91 24.78
CA PRO A 305 23.53 24.19 24.07
C PRO A 305 24.38 23.96 22.81
N GLY A 306 23.76 24.02 21.63
CA GLY A 306 24.38 23.62 20.36
C GLY A 306 23.34 23.34 19.27
N PRO A 307 23.76 23.15 18.01
CA PRO A 307 22.84 22.78 16.93
C PRO A 307 22.09 21.49 17.27
N ALA A 308 20.84 21.35 16.81
CA ALA A 308 20.05 20.14 17.01
C ALA A 308 20.85 18.91 16.55
N GLU A 309 20.77 17.78 17.28
CA GLU A 309 21.47 16.55 16.90
C GLU A 309 21.10 16.06 15.49
N GLY A 310 19.92 16.44 15.02
CA GLY A 310 19.44 16.20 13.67
C GLY A 310 17.92 16.18 13.62
N ASP A 311 17.38 16.71 12.55
CA ASP A 311 15.98 16.56 12.18
C ASP A 311 15.81 15.19 11.51
N PHE A 312 15.04 14.28 12.12
CA PHE A 312 14.82 12.91 11.63
C PHE A 312 13.49 12.80 10.90
N PHE A 313 13.54 12.39 9.63
CA PHE A 313 12.36 12.30 8.77
C PHE A 313 11.79 10.90 8.68
N ASP A 314 12.64 9.87 8.70
CA ASP A 314 12.17 8.49 8.53
C ASP A 314 13.05 7.49 9.28
N GLN A 315 12.44 6.37 9.67
CA GLN A 315 13.10 5.30 10.40
C GLN A 315 12.62 3.94 9.89
N THR A 316 13.45 2.91 10.03
CA THR A 316 13.09 1.57 9.58
C THR A 316 13.81 0.50 10.39
N PHE A 317 13.09 -0.55 10.80
CA PHE A 317 13.69 -1.70 11.48
C PHE A 317 14.30 -2.66 10.47
N LEU A 318 15.38 -3.35 10.87
CA LEU A 318 15.93 -4.41 10.03
C LEU A 318 15.00 -5.65 10.05
N PRO A 319 14.65 -6.25 8.88
CA PRO A 319 13.68 -7.34 8.77
C PRO A 319 13.96 -8.62 9.59
N SER A 320 15.16 -8.77 10.16
CA SER A 320 15.53 -9.92 11.00
C SER A 320 15.96 -9.55 12.42
N ASN A 321 16.00 -8.26 12.76
CA ASN A 321 16.45 -7.83 14.08
C ASN A 321 15.57 -6.69 14.61
N PRO A 322 14.65 -6.98 15.56
CA PRO A 322 13.76 -5.98 16.13
C PRO A 322 14.46 -4.92 16.98
N ASN A 323 15.70 -5.18 17.40
CA ASN A 323 16.47 -4.26 18.24
C ASN A 323 17.35 -3.32 17.42
N VAL A 324 17.46 -3.52 16.11
CA VAL A 324 18.32 -2.71 15.25
C VAL A 324 17.48 -1.97 14.25
N LEU A 325 17.65 -0.65 14.20
CA LEU A 325 16.96 0.23 13.28
C LEU A 325 17.92 1.21 12.63
N LEU A 326 17.49 1.73 11.48
CA LEU A 326 18.15 2.80 10.76
C LEU A 326 17.29 4.06 10.88
N ALA A 327 17.95 5.22 11.02
CA ALA A 327 17.26 6.50 11.07
C ALA A 327 17.92 7.52 10.14
N GLY A 328 17.11 8.09 9.25
CA GLY A 328 17.49 9.08 8.26
C GLY A 328 16.92 10.47 8.59
N GLY A 329 17.61 11.50 8.14
CA GLY A 329 17.20 12.86 8.43
C GLY A 329 17.92 13.92 7.59
N ARG A 330 17.84 15.18 8.01
CA ARG A 330 18.54 16.31 7.37
C ARG A 330 20.06 16.21 7.51
N ASN A 331 20.55 15.43 8.46
CA ASN A 331 21.96 15.15 8.65
C ASN A 331 22.57 14.48 7.41
N ARG A 332 23.89 14.59 7.26
CA ARG A 332 24.62 13.97 6.14
C ARG A 332 24.78 12.45 6.29
N ASP A 333 24.32 11.88 7.39
CA ASP A 333 24.53 10.48 7.73
C ASP A 333 23.21 9.80 8.14
N VAL A 334 23.08 8.52 7.80
CA VAL A 334 22.07 7.62 8.35
C VAL A 334 22.64 6.96 9.61
N ARG A 335 21.91 7.00 10.72
CA ARG A 335 22.33 6.37 11.98
C ARG A 335 21.90 4.91 12.00
N LEU A 336 22.84 4.01 12.31
CA LEU A 336 22.56 2.61 12.64
C LEU A 336 22.51 2.46 14.16
N ILE A 337 21.32 2.17 14.66
CA ILE A 337 20.98 2.21 16.08
C ILE A 337 20.67 0.80 16.55
N ASP A 338 21.43 0.30 17.51
CA ASP A 338 21.06 -0.87 18.30
C ASP A 338 20.45 -0.40 19.63
N LEU A 339 19.21 -0.77 19.90
CA LEU A 339 18.44 -0.37 21.07
C LEU A 339 19.01 -0.93 22.39
N ARG A 340 19.91 -1.92 22.31
CA ARG A 340 20.52 -2.57 23.47
C ARG A 340 21.79 -1.87 23.94
N VAL A 341 22.42 -1.07 23.09
CA VAL A 341 23.67 -0.37 23.38
C VAL A 341 23.42 1.11 23.65
N LYS A 342 24.39 1.77 24.28
CA LYS A 342 24.33 3.21 24.53
C LYS A 342 24.50 3.99 23.23
N TRP A 343 23.92 5.18 23.17
CA TRP A 343 23.94 6.05 21.99
C TRP A 343 25.35 6.42 21.49
N SER A 344 26.35 6.39 22.36
CA SER A 344 27.75 6.65 22.01
C SER A 344 28.37 5.58 21.11
N GLU A 345 27.78 4.39 21.06
CA GLU A 345 28.27 3.24 20.27
C GLU A 345 27.53 3.10 18.93
N TRP A 346 26.63 4.02 18.61
CA TRP A 346 25.91 4.00 17.33
C TRP A 346 26.85 4.31 16.18
N ASP A 347 26.68 3.57 15.08
CA ASP A 347 27.45 3.77 13.86
C ASP A 347 26.75 4.82 12.98
N ASN A 348 27.52 5.71 12.36
CA ASN A 348 27.03 6.68 11.36
C ASN A 348 27.47 6.27 9.96
N ILE A 349 26.55 6.32 9.01
CA ILE A 349 26.75 5.89 7.63
C ILE A 349 26.63 7.11 6.71
N PRO A 350 27.71 7.55 6.05
CA PRO A 350 27.69 8.75 5.22
C PRO A 350 26.97 8.47 3.89
N VAL A 351 25.70 8.89 3.82
CA VAL A 351 24.78 8.70 2.68
C VAL A 351 24.31 10.05 2.10
N GLY A 352 24.28 11.09 2.94
CA GLY A 352 23.67 12.38 2.67
C GLY A 352 22.32 12.55 3.39
N ALA A 353 21.70 13.71 3.18
CA ALA A 353 20.36 13.98 3.67
C ALA A 353 19.37 12.96 3.11
N THR A 354 18.59 12.36 4.00
CA THR A 354 17.66 11.27 3.69
C THR A 354 16.27 11.68 4.16
N ALA A 355 15.32 11.73 3.23
CA ALA A 355 13.92 12.02 3.48
C ALA A 355 13.14 10.73 3.79
N HIS A 356 13.41 9.66 3.03
CA HIS A 356 12.77 8.36 3.18
C HIS A 356 13.79 7.23 3.22
N LEU A 357 13.49 6.19 4.00
CA LEU A 357 14.40 5.11 4.33
C LEU A 357 13.66 3.78 4.48
N ARG A 358 14.13 2.74 3.80
CA ARG A 358 13.58 1.38 3.95
C ARG A 358 14.68 0.34 4.02
N ALA A 359 14.62 -0.52 5.03
CA ALA A 359 15.43 -1.73 5.05
C ALA A 359 14.85 -2.75 4.06
N VAL A 360 15.64 -3.15 3.07
CA VAL A 360 15.24 -4.11 2.03
C VAL A 360 15.46 -5.53 2.51
N ASN A 361 16.60 -5.77 3.16
CA ASN A 361 16.97 -7.04 3.76
C ASN A 361 17.89 -6.77 4.97
N PRO A 362 18.37 -7.79 5.69
CA PRO A 362 19.21 -7.59 6.88
C PRO A 362 20.54 -6.86 6.64
N HIS A 363 20.95 -6.70 5.38
CA HIS A 363 22.23 -6.11 5.01
C HIS A 363 22.10 -4.88 4.12
N GLN A 364 20.94 -4.62 3.52
CA GLN A 364 20.77 -3.55 2.55
C GLN A 364 19.60 -2.65 2.93
N PHE A 365 19.79 -1.36 2.68
CA PHE A 365 18.76 -0.35 2.85
C PHE A 365 18.75 0.61 1.68
N LEU A 366 17.56 1.08 1.34
CA LEU A 366 17.33 2.08 0.32
C LEU A 366 17.12 3.43 1.01
N ALA A 367 17.83 4.45 0.55
CA ALA A 367 17.68 5.82 1.01
C ALA A 367 17.30 6.72 -0.17
N ALA A 368 16.31 7.59 0.04
CA ALA A 368 15.87 8.60 -0.92
C ALA A 368 15.86 9.98 -0.25
N GLY A 369 16.32 11.00 -0.98
CA GLY A 369 16.44 12.34 -0.44
C GLY A 369 16.52 13.42 -1.54
N PRO A 370 16.82 14.68 -1.16
CA PRO A 370 16.91 15.80 -2.08
C PRO A 370 18.12 15.69 -3.02
N ARG A 371 18.18 16.59 -4.01
CA ARG A 371 19.18 16.61 -5.11
C ARG A 371 19.12 15.38 -6.00
N SER A 372 17.92 14.83 -6.19
CA SER A 372 17.63 13.68 -7.03
C SER A 372 18.45 12.45 -6.65
N LYS A 373 18.72 12.28 -5.35
CA LYS A 373 19.52 11.18 -4.82
C LYS A 373 18.62 10.09 -4.24
N MET A 374 18.60 8.95 -4.91
CA MET A 374 18.06 7.71 -4.39
C MET A 374 19.05 6.59 -4.70
N ALA A 375 19.42 5.82 -3.67
CA ALA A 375 20.42 4.78 -3.80
C ALA A 375 20.30 3.69 -2.74
N LEU A 376 20.67 2.47 -3.14
CA LEU A 376 20.73 1.28 -2.29
C LEU A 376 22.13 1.13 -1.70
N PHE A 377 22.23 0.89 -0.40
CA PHE A 377 23.50 0.74 0.32
C PHE A 377 23.57 -0.63 1.01
N ASP A 378 24.79 -1.15 1.15
CA ASP A 378 25.06 -2.40 1.89
C ASP A 378 25.82 -2.10 3.19
N LEU A 379 25.21 -2.48 4.32
CA LEU A 379 25.72 -2.32 5.68
C LEU A 379 27.03 -3.04 5.92
N ARG A 380 27.35 -4.09 5.15
CA ARG A 380 28.61 -4.85 5.29
C ARG A 380 29.82 -4.04 4.84
N HIS A 381 29.62 -3.14 3.88
CA HIS A 381 30.68 -2.30 3.32
C HIS A 381 30.81 -0.93 4.02
N ARG A 382 30.11 -0.72 5.13
CA ARG A 382 30.00 0.60 5.78
C ARG A 382 31.31 1.18 6.33
N LYS A 383 32.33 0.35 6.57
CA LYS A 383 33.64 0.77 7.13
C LYS A 383 34.80 0.67 6.14
N ALA A 384 34.54 0.38 4.85
CA ALA A 384 35.61 0.17 3.86
C ALA A 384 36.25 1.50 3.38
N LYS A 385 37.56 1.67 3.63
CA LYS A 385 38.42 2.70 2.99
C LYS A 385 39.03 2.12 1.70
N PRO A 386 39.39 2.89 0.65
CA PRO A 386 39.46 4.36 0.56
C PRO A 386 38.18 5.05 0.06
N ASN A 387 37.14 4.27 -0.29
CA ASN A 387 36.02 4.74 -1.10
C ASN A 387 34.67 4.87 -0.35
N GLY A 388 34.61 4.61 0.96
CA GLY A 388 33.40 4.84 1.78
C GLY A 388 32.20 3.95 1.40
N THR A 389 31.03 4.27 1.96
CA THR A 389 29.72 3.69 1.62
C THR A 389 29.31 4.05 0.20
N LYS A 390 29.94 3.42 -0.79
CA LYS A 390 29.47 3.50 -2.17
C LYS A 390 28.09 2.84 -2.28
N PRO A 391 27.17 3.46 -3.02
CA PRO A 391 25.89 2.83 -3.32
C PRO A 391 26.12 1.58 -4.16
N VAL A 392 25.36 0.54 -3.86
CA VAL A 392 25.31 -0.70 -4.65
C VAL A 392 24.52 -0.46 -5.93
N VAL A 393 23.43 0.30 -5.82
CA VAL A 393 22.53 0.62 -6.92
C VAL A 393 22.14 2.09 -6.83
N GLU A 394 22.22 2.81 -7.95
CA GLU A 394 21.78 4.20 -8.07
C GLU A 394 20.54 4.28 -8.97
N PHE A 395 19.69 5.28 -8.72
CA PHE A 395 18.42 5.47 -9.42
C PHE A 395 18.47 6.77 -10.23
N PRO A 396 19.17 6.80 -11.39
CA PRO A 396 19.51 8.05 -12.08
C PRO A 396 18.31 8.81 -12.67
N ARG A 397 17.15 8.15 -12.81
CA ARG A 397 15.92 8.76 -13.33
C ARG A 397 15.00 9.33 -12.24
N PHE A 398 15.32 9.10 -10.97
CA PHE A 398 14.62 9.72 -9.86
C PHE A 398 14.86 11.23 -9.86
N ARG A 399 13.82 12.02 -9.64
CA ARG A 399 13.89 13.49 -9.65
C ARG A 399 13.23 14.05 -8.40
N ASN A 400 14.05 14.66 -7.56
CA ASN A 400 13.62 15.37 -6.37
C ASN A 400 14.67 16.41 -5.96
N GLU A 401 14.50 17.66 -6.36
CA GLU A 401 15.47 18.71 -6.07
C GLU A 401 15.56 19.02 -4.57
N ALA A 402 14.43 19.20 -3.89
CA ALA A 402 14.43 19.76 -2.53
C ALA A 402 13.35 19.21 -1.59
N HIS A 403 12.43 18.36 -2.04
CA HIS A 403 11.29 17.93 -1.21
C HIS A 403 11.71 16.86 -0.20
N MET A 404 11.36 17.08 1.07
CA MET A 404 11.54 16.11 2.17
C MET A 404 10.27 15.31 2.48
N HIS A 405 9.13 15.77 1.99
CA HIS A 405 7.82 15.15 2.22
C HIS A 405 7.20 14.88 0.85
N PHE A 406 7.50 13.70 0.30
CA PHE A 406 7.01 13.26 -0.99
C PHE A 406 6.54 11.80 -0.89
N GLY A 407 5.67 11.40 -1.81
CA GLY A 407 5.12 10.05 -1.82
C GLY A 407 6.20 9.06 -2.20
N TRP A 408 6.55 8.17 -1.27
CA TRP A 408 7.58 7.16 -1.49
C TRP A 408 7.26 5.91 -0.68
N ASP A 409 7.36 4.75 -1.33
CA ASP A 409 7.30 3.46 -0.62
C ASP A 409 7.99 2.35 -1.44
N VAL A 410 8.22 1.20 -0.79
CA VAL A 410 8.94 0.06 -1.35
C VAL A 410 8.17 -1.23 -1.09
N ASP A 411 7.88 -1.97 -2.15
CA ASP A 411 7.42 -3.35 -2.06
C ASP A 411 8.61 -4.29 -2.29
N VAL A 412 9.14 -4.84 -1.20
CA VAL A 412 10.30 -5.74 -1.21
C VAL A 412 9.95 -7.06 -1.91
N ASP A 413 8.72 -7.55 -1.76
CA ASP A 413 8.31 -8.85 -2.32
C ASP A 413 8.24 -8.82 -3.85
N SER A 414 7.77 -7.69 -4.40
CA SER A 414 7.74 -7.47 -5.86
C SER A 414 9.03 -6.84 -6.39
N GLY A 415 9.94 -6.41 -5.52
CA GLY A 415 11.22 -5.80 -5.90
C GLY A 415 11.08 -4.43 -6.56
N VAL A 416 10.09 -3.64 -6.14
CA VAL A 416 9.76 -2.35 -6.76
C VAL A 416 9.75 -1.20 -5.75
N VAL A 417 10.06 -0.01 -6.27
CA VAL A 417 10.02 1.26 -5.53
C VAL A 417 9.08 2.21 -6.26
N ALA A 418 8.14 2.81 -5.53
CA ALA A 418 7.33 3.91 -6.03
C ALA A 418 7.87 5.23 -5.45
N ALA A 419 8.10 6.23 -6.30
CA ALA A 419 8.61 7.53 -5.87
C ALA A 419 7.94 8.66 -6.64
N ALA A 420 7.41 9.63 -5.91
CA ALA A 420 6.88 10.88 -6.46
C ALA A 420 8.02 11.78 -6.93
N HIS A 421 7.75 12.50 -8.02
CA HIS A 421 8.70 13.41 -8.66
C HIS A 421 8.23 14.87 -8.56
N ASP A 422 9.18 15.78 -8.76
CA ASP A 422 8.95 17.23 -8.78
C ASP A 422 7.92 17.68 -9.84
N ASP A 423 7.80 16.91 -10.93
CA ASP A 423 6.86 17.19 -12.03
C ASP A 423 5.42 16.73 -11.76
N GLY A 424 5.12 16.31 -10.53
CA GLY A 424 3.81 15.83 -10.10
C GLY A 424 3.49 14.41 -10.58
N ARG A 425 4.45 13.69 -11.15
CA ARG A 425 4.30 12.28 -11.57
C ARG A 425 4.77 11.32 -10.49
N VAL A 426 4.37 10.05 -10.61
CA VAL A 426 4.89 8.96 -9.81
C VAL A 426 5.70 8.03 -10.72
N GLY A 427 6.95 7.75 -10.33
CA GLY A 427 7.83 6.83 -11.03
C GLY A 427 7.90 5.48 -10.32
N MET A 428 7.92 4.41 -11.12
CA MET A 428 8.18 3.05 -10.66
C MET A 428 9.61 2.66 -10.98
N TYR A 429 10.32 2.02 -10.05
CA TYR A 429 11.71 1.61 -10.21
C TYR A 429 11.93 0.16 -9.79
N SER A 430 12.86 -0.51 -10.46
CA SER A 430 13.38 -1.81 -10.03
C SER A 430 14.34 -1.62 -8.86
N LEU A 431 14.12 -2.37 -7.79
CA LEU A 431 15.01 -2.38 -6.62
C LEU A 431 16.36 -3.03 -6.93
N ALA A 432 16.39 -3.98 -7.88
CA ALA A 432 17.60 -4.71 -8.25
C ALA A 432 18.56 -3.89 -9.10
N SER A 433 18.04 -3.17 -10.10
CA SER A 433 18.87 -2.43 -11.07
C SER A 433 18.83 -0.91 -10.94
N GLY A 434 17.89 -0.36 -10.16
CA GLY A 434 17.69 1.08 -10.04
C GLY A 434 16.96 1.72 -11.23
N ARG A 435 16.55 0.91 -12.21
CA ARG A 435 15.99 1.40 -13.46
C ARG A 435 14.53 1.79 -13.32
N ARG A 436 14.14 2.85 -14.03
CA ARG A 436 12.73 3.22 -14.15
C ARG A 436 11.99 2.17 -14.99
N LEU A 437 10.99 1.54 -14.37
CA LEU A 437 10.09 0.59 -15.00
C LEU A 437 9.00 1.35 -15.76
N ARG A 438 8.56 0.77 -16.89
CA ARG A 438 7.38 1.28 -17.60
C ARG A 438 6.14 0.76 -16.91
N CYS A 439 5.25 1.67 -16.51
CA CYS A 439 4.01 1.33 -15.85
C CYS A 439 2.89 2.19 -16.46
N PRO A 440 2.21 1.72 -17.52
CA PRO A 440 1.23 2.53 -18.24
C PRO A 440 0.16 3.15 -17.33
N ALA A 441 -0.33 2.41 -16.34
CA ALA A 441 -1.34 2.93 -15.41
C ALA A 441 -0.80 4.05 -14.52
N VAL A 442 0.37 3.86 -13.90
CA VAL A 442 0.95 4.87 -12.98
C VAL A 442 1.57 6.05 -13.74
N ASP A 443 2.13 5.83 -14.93
CA ASP A 443 2.72 6.88 -15.77
C ASP A 443 1.67 7.91 -16.25
N THR A 444 0.37 7.59 -16.19
CA THR A 444 -0.73 8.54 -16.45
C THR A 444 -0.99 9.50 -15.29
N VAL A 445 -0.48 9.21 -14.09
CA VAL A 445 -0.66 10.08 -12.93
C VAL A 445 0.07 11.40 -13.15
N LYS A 446 -0.70 12.48 -13.11
CA LYS A 446 -0.18 13.85 -13.20
C LYS A 446 -0.91 14.74 -12.20
N ALA A 447 -0.25 15.04 -11.10
CA ALA A 447 -0.70 16.03 -10.12
C ALA A 447 -0.17 17.42 -10.45
N ARG A 448 -0.78 18.47 -9.87
CA ARG A 448 -0.30 19.87 -10.02
C ARG A 448 0.97 20.14 -9.22
N THR A 449 1.09 19.49 -8.07
CA THR A 449 2.23 19.53 -7.17
C THR A 449 2.77 18.11 -6.98
N PRO A 450 4.00 17.94 -6.47
CA PRO A 450 4.52 16.62 -6.14
C PRO A 450 3.53 15.84 -5.25
N VAL A 451 3.29 14.57 -5.60
CA VAL A 451 2.48 13.68 -4.77
C VAL A 451 3.16 13.55 -3.41
N LYS A 452 2.42 13.74 -2.32
CA LYS A 452 2.98 13.78 -0.95
C LYS A 452 2.99 12.42 -0.26
N SER A 453 2.14 11.48 -0.68
CA SER A 453 1.95 10.20 -0.01
C SER A 453 1.74 9.05 -1.00
N CYS A 454 2.43 7.94 -0.75
CA CYS A 454 2.29 6.67 -1.46
C CYS A 454 2.42 5.53 -0.43
N GLN A 455 1.72 4.42 -0.66
CA GLN A 455 1.85 3.22 0.17
C GLN A 455 1.56 1.96 -0.64
N PHE A 456 2.40 0.94 -0.51
CA PHE A 456 2.10 -0.41 -0.92
C PHE A 456 1.34 -1.13 0.18
N GLN A 457 0.17 -1.66 -0.16
CA GLN A 457 -0.64 -2.43 0.78
C GLN A 457 -1.26 -3.63 0.10
N ARG A 458 -1.17 -4.79 0.75
CA ARG A 458 -1.90 -5.99 0.31
C ARG A 458 -3.34 -5.89 0.78
N MET A 459 -4.27 -5.98 -0.16
CA MET A 459 -5.71 -5.98 0.10
C MET A 459 -6.22 -7.39 0.41
N PRO A 460 -7.38 -7.51 1.07
CA PRO A 460 -7.94 -8.81 1.41
C PRO A 460 -8.08 -9.71 0.18
N GLY A 461 -7.73 -10.99 0.32
CA GLY A 461 -7.83 -11.98 -0.76
C GLY A 461 -6.81 -11.83 -1.90
N ARG A 462 -5.95 -10.80 -1.88
CA ARG A 462 -4.96 -10.57 -2.94
C ARG A 462 -3.61 -11.17 -2.64
N ARG A 463 -2.96 -11.67 -3.69
CA ARG A 463 -1.60 -12.21 -3.62
C ARG A 463 -0.53 -11.12 -3.61
N HIS A 464 -0.69 -10.10 -4.44
CA HIS A 464 0.28 -9.02 -4.63
C HIS A 464 -0.19 -7.75 -3.94
N ALA A 465 0.77 -6.93 -3.47
CA ALA A 465 0.48 -5.60 -2.95
C ALA A 465 -0.10 -4.71 -4.06
N SER A 466 -0.97 -3.79 -3.67
CA SER A 466 -1.48 -2.71 -4.52
C SER A 466 -0.80 -1.41 -4.13
N LEU A 467 -0.50 -0.57 -5.12
CA LEU A 467 0.02 0.77 -4.88
C LEU A 467 -1.13 1.74 -4.65
N PHE A 468 -1.11 2.45 -3.54
CA PHE A 468 -1.99 3.55 -3.24
C PHE A 468 -1.24 4.88 -3.36
N ALA A 469 -1.86 5.88 -3.98
CA ALA A 469 -1.29 7.21 -4.14
C ALA A 469 -2.32 8.31 -3.86
N GLY A 470 -1.92 9.31 -3.08
CA GLY A 470 -2.75 10.47 -2.73
C GLY A 470 -2.68 11.57 -3.79
N VAL A 471 -3.53 11.50 -4.81
CA VAL A 471 -3.53 12.43 -5.96
C VAL A 471 -4.70 13.40 -5.84
N GLY A 472 -4.40 14.68 -5.60
CA GLY A 472 -5.41 15.64 -5.17
C GLY A 472 -6.11 15.14 -3.89
N PRO A 473 -7.45 15.24 -3.80
CA PRO A 473 -8.22 14.70 -2.68
C PRO A 473 -8.66 13.23 -2.86
N ASN A 474 -8.09 12.53 -3.85
CA ASN A 474 -8.45 11.16 -4.17
C ASN A 474 -7.32 10.19 -3.80
N LEU A 475 -7.68 9.09 -3.17
CA LEU A 475 -6.78 7.98 -2.96
C LEU A 475 -6.92 7.00 -4.13
N LYS A 476 -5.96 7.04 -5.07
CA LYS A 476 -5.93 6.17 -6.24
C LYS A 476 -5.33 4.82 -5.89
N MET A 477 -5.87 3.77 -6.49
CA MET A 477 -5.40 2.40 -6.31
C MET A 477 -4.94 1.80 -7.64
N PHE A 478 -3.73 1.27 -7.66
CA PHE A 478 -3.16 0.52 -8.77
C PHE A 478 -2.88 -0.91 -8.32
N SER A 479 -3.37 -1.90 -9.06
CA SER A 479 -3.19 -3.31 -8.72
C SER A 479 -2.97 -4.15 -9.96
N VAL A 480 -2.29 -5.28 -9.79
CA VAL A 480 -2.04 -6.22 -10.89
C VAL A 480 -3.34 -6.92 -11.28
N GLY A 481 -3.72 -6.87 -12.56
CA GLY A 481 -4.88 -7.60 -13.08
C GLY A 481 -5.46 -6.97 -14.33
N ALA A 482 -6.61 -7.48 -14.79
CA ALA A 482 -7.30 -6.98 -15.98
C ALA A 482 -8.06 -5.67 -15.72
N LEU A 483 -8.28 -4.88 -16.78
CA LEU A 483 -9.15 -3.70 -16.76
C LEU A 483 -10.63 -4.13 -16.83
N GLY A 484 -11.01 -5.07 -17.68
CA GLY A 484 -12.38 -5.61 -17.75
C GLY A 484 -12.46 -7.13 -17.78
N VAL A 485 -13.69 -7.66 -17.74
CA VAL A 485 -13.99 -9.11 -17.88
C VAL A 485 -13.56 -9.63 -19.26
N ASP A 486 -13.50 -8.74 -20.25
CA ASP A 486 -13.10 -9.05 -21.63
C ASP A 486 -11.60 -8.92 -21.89
N ASP A 487 -10.82 -8.46 -20.90
CA ASP A 487 -9.36 -8.26 -21.00
C ASP A 487 -8.56 -9.46 -20.43
N GLU A 488 -9.19 -10.59 -20.13
CA GLU A 488 -8.48 -11.83 -19.80
C GLU A 488 -7.86 -12.45 -21.08
N CYS A 489 -6.54 -12.28 -21.23
CA CYS A 489 -5.73 -13.06 -22.17
C CYS A 489 -5.46 -14.47 -21.65
#